data_AF-A0A2E2UE54-F1
#
_entry.id   AF-A0A2E2UE54-F1
#
_cell.length_a   1.000
_cell.length_b   1.000
_cell.length_c   1.000
_cell.angle_alpha   90.00
_cell.angle_beta   90.00
_cell.angle_gamma   90.00
#
_symmetry.space_group_name_H-M   'P 1'
#
loop_
_entity.id
_entity.type
_entity.pdbx_description
1 polymer ?
#
loop_
_entity_poly.entity_id
_entity_poly.type
_entity_poly.pdbx_seq_one_letter_code
_entity_poly.pdbx_strand_id
1 'polypeptide(L)'
;MKNLAFILMIYSSALLANDCVNCPKPQVRSTEVFNTNSIVSSSCYPLSVGQSKIIDSQNEPGSENRMTTKAFSFEYPVPADSRYLLTRTGGNEYELAFNIQFNPTAATSLNGDQMLSRLQTCIELANPFLKGPAGEKIRLSVNKTSNSNLPTPPLVVINLVGKGARSNAGNFAEDAGCSTLVHEMFHHAGLCDEYLEKDEAMKPTEGECRFADDIRNLDSLSPMDSLMHKHGIVFDAYVGDQKFCRFSDTSNARELKQKMDLNPLYQEMIMQTNLLELNSSAINYGYPKGHPQADKSALQVFCQKEFLNSGEKNNSEIKRPFLEVLKNEDERVEVTEMKVWNAISESKLWVGKTRLNCDCSSLIGSDKRICLQFLEEMKFRVSFLSDPEARSYRCPAGTSEESVDSGVLSLGEIQVSQEGIKTRSKPIEVEGDTLLYPAQFYRLISGECEQNTGLNSSQLSLLQNYNACARFTRRVSRKRHTGAPSEDYVDSCSQRPEYCFDPKLWLGEKN
;
A
#
# COMPACT_ATOMS: atom_id res chain seq x y z
N MET A 1 -15.49 10.42 46.91
CA MET A 1 -15.59 11.70 47.64
C MET A 1 -14.18 12.14 48.04
N LYS A 2 -13.83 13.39 47.70
CA LYS A 2 -12.55 14.11 47.95
C LYS A 2 -11.39 13.67 47.03
N ASN A 3 -10.68 14.50 46.27
CA ASN A 3 -10.67 15.97 46.14
C ASN A 3 -10.23 16.36 44.71
N LEU A 4 -10.84 17.42 44.19
CA LEU A 4 -10.44 18.19 43.01
C LEU A 4 -9.07 18.85 43.24
N ALA A 5 -8.24 18.91 42.20
CA ALA A 5 -7.22 19.94 42.04
C ALA A 5 -7.30 20.51 40.62
N PHE A 6 -7.92 21.69 40.55
CA PHE A 6 -7.92 22.61 39.41
C PHE A 6 -6.51 23.17 39.22
N ILE A 7 -5.97 23.13 38.00
CA ILE A 7 -4.89 24.02 37.58
C ILE A 7 -5.34 24.74 36.32
N LEU A 8 -5.70 26.01 36.50
CA LEU A 8 -5.76 27.02 35.44
C LEU A 8 -4.32 27.34 35.02
N MET A 9 -4.01 27.22 33.73
CA MET A 9 -2.92 27.99 33.13
C MET A 9 -3.51 28.95 32.08
N ILE A 10 -3.59 30.21 32.47
CA ILE A 10 -3.73 31.36 31.58
C ILE A 10 -2.30 31.77 31.24
N TYR A 11 -1.92 31.68 29.97
CA TYR A 11 -0.78 32.44 29.44
C TYR A 11 -1.25 33.31 28.28
N SER A 12 -1.20 34.60 28.54
CA SER A 12 -1.31 35.71 27.61
C SER A 12 0.03 35.86 26.89
N SER A 13 0.00 35.87 25.56
CA SER A 13 1.08 36.37 24.72
C SER A 13 0.48 37.17 23.57
N ALA A 14 0.25 38.46 23.83
CA ALA A 14 0.09 39.50 22.82
C ALA A 14 1.43 40.25 22.68
N LEU A 15 1.66 40.83 21.49
CA LEU A 15 2.83 41.61 21.02
C LEU A 15 3.89 40.71 20.35
N LEU A 16 4.33 40.90 19.09
CA LEU A 16 4.48 42.11 18.29
C LEU A 16 4.19 41.83 16.80
N ALA A 17 3.19 42.52 16.25
CA ALA A 17 3.08 42.73 14.80
C ALA A 17 3.97 43.92 14.46
N ASN A 18 5.13 43.68 13.83
CA ASN A 18 5.93 44.72 13.23
C ASN A 18 5.52 44.88 11.76
N ASP A 19 5.24 46.14 11.44
CA ASP A 19 4.88 46.70 10.15
C ASP A 19 5.81 46.28 9.00
N CYS A 20 5.32 45.42 8.10
CA CYS A 20 5.83 45.34 6.73
C CYS A 20 4.91 46.16 5.81
N VAL A 21 5.11 47.48 5.77
CA VAL A 21 4.31 48.42 4.94
C VAL A 21 4.54 48.23 3.43
N ASN A 22 5.52 47.42 2.99
CA ASN A 22 5.81 47.16 1.58
C ASN A 22 6.21 45.70 1.27
N CYS A 23 5.56 44.73 1.90
CA CYS A 23 5.64 43.35 1.42
C CYS A 23 4.75 43.21 0.17
N PRO A 24 5.25 42.76 -1.00
CA PRO A 24 4.39 42.47 -2.14
C PRO A 24 3.38 41.41 -1.70
N LYS A 25 2.09 41.77 -1.69
CA LYS A 25 1.01 40.81 -1.41
C LYS A 25 1.24 39.62 -2.35
N PRO A 26 1.36 38.37 -1.85
CA PRO A 26 1.32 37.24 -2.74
C PRO A 26 0.03 37.39 -3.54
N GLN A 27 0.17 37.46 -4.87
CA GLN A 27 -0.99 37.36 -5.74
C GLN A 27 -1.57 35.97 -5.47
N VAL A 28 -2.59 35.93 -4.63
CA VAL A 28 -3.50 34.79 -4.55
C VAL A 28 -4.10 34.71 -5.96
N ARG A 29 -3.49 33.89 -6.82
CA ARG A 29 -4.11 33.48 -8.09
C ARG A 29 -5.46 32.94 -7.68
N SER A 30 -6.51 33.54 -8.25
CA SER A 30 -7.90 33.20 -7.99
C SER A 30 -8.04 31.69 -7.92
N THR A 31 -8.58 31.19 -6.81
CA THR A 31 -9.21 29.87 -6.75
C THR A 31 -10.14 29.79 -7.95
N GLU A 32 -9.74 29.05 -8.99
CA GLU A 32 -10.63 28.73 -10.10
C GLU A 32 -11.80 27.96 -9.48
N VAL A 33 -12.91 28.67 -9.27
CA VAL A 33 -14.18 28.04 -8.96
C VAL A 33 -14.55 27.28 -10.23
N PHE A 34 -14.29 25.98 -10.21
CA PHE A 34 -14.64 25.06 -11.26
C PHE A 34 -16.13 25.24 -11.58
N ASN A 35 -16.42 25.78 -12.77
CA ASN A 35 -17.78 26.08 -13.20
C ASN A 35 -18.46 24.76 -13.62
N THR A 36 -19.30 24.20 -12.75
CA THR A 36 -19.88 22.85 -12.84
C THR A 36 -21.12 22.73 -13.73
N ASN A 37 -21.39 23.68 -14.62
CA ASN A 37 -22.63 23.69 -15.43
C ASN A 37 -22.54 22.83 -16.71
N SER A 38 -22.10 21.57 -16.58
CA SER A 38 -22.17 20.56 -17.66
C SER A 38 -23.28 19.55 -17.38
N ILE A 39 -24.01 19.19 -18.43
CA ILE A 39 -25.25 18.41 -18.42
C ILE A 39 -25.06 17.11 -17.63
N VAL A 40 -25.78 17.00 -16.52
CA VAL A 40 -25.75 15.88 -15.58
C VAL A 40 -26.28 14.62 -16.27
N SER A 41 -25.37 13.69 -16.58
CA SER A 41 -25.73 12.32 -16.93
C SER A 41 -26.47 11.69 -15.76
N SER A 42 -27.58 11.00 -16.04
CA SER A 42 -28.39 10.22 -15.08
C SER A 42 -27.63 9.10 -14.35
N SER A 43 -26.31 9.00 -14.50
CA SER A 43 -25.46 7.88 -14.06
C SER A 43 -24.76 8.06 -12.71
N CYS A 44 -24.86 9.23 -12.06
CA CYS A 44 -24.15 9.51 -10.81
C CYS A 44 -24.94 9.28 -9.52
N TYR A 45 -26.22 8.91 -9.60
CA TYR A 45 -27.06 8.66 -8.43
C TYR A 45 -26.54 7.49 -7.56
N PRO A 46 -26.75 7.53 -6.23
CA PRO A 46 -26.44 6.40 -5.38
C PRO A 46 -27.26 5.18 -5.80
N LEU A 47 -26.64 4.01 -5.77
CA LEU A 47 -27.35 2.75 -6.00
C LEU A 47 -28.29 2.47 -4.83
N SER A 48 -29.54 2.13 -5.13
CA SER A 48 -30.42 1.45 -4.18
C SER A 48 -30.01 -0.02 -4.03
N VAL A 49 -30.41 -0.67 -2.95
CA VAL A 49 -30.13 -2.11 -2.75
C VAL A 49 -30.73 -2.92 -3.90
N GLY A 50 -29.93 -3.83 -4.46
CA GLY A 50 -30.25 -4.66 -5.62
C GLY A 50 -29.99 -4.00 -6.97
N GLN A 51 -29.62 -2.72 -7.02
CA GLN A 51 -29.27 -2.04 -8.27
C GLN A 51 -27.79 -2.25 -8.63
N SER A 52 -27.54 -2.25 -9.94
CA SER A 52 -26.21 -2.33 -10.53
C SER A 52 -25.97 -1.22 -11.55
N LYS A 53 -24.73 -0.78 -11.71
CA LYS A 53 -24.29 0.15 -12.76
C LYS A 53 -22.96 -0.29 -13.35
N ILE A 54 -22.80 -0.10 -14.65
CA ILE A 54 -21.51 -0.32 -15.32
C ILE A 54 -20.67 0.94 -15.15
N ILE A 55 -19.46 0.77 -14.63
CA ILE A 55 -18.41 1.79 -14.59
C ILE A 55 -17.40 1.42 -15.68
N ASP A 56 -17.34 2.24 -16.73
CA ASP A 56 -16.48 1.98 -17.89
C ASP A 56 -15.96 3.31 -18.49
N SER A 57 -14.73 3.66 -18.13
CA SER A 57 -14.07 4.90 -18.53
C SER A 57 -13.65 4.94 -20.00
N GLN A 58 -13.62 3.80 -20.72
CA GLN A 58 -13.02 3.74 -22.05
C GLN A 58 -13.99 3.97 -23.22
N ASN A 59 -15.25 3.51 -23.15
CA ASN A 59 -16.19 3.73 -24.28
C ASN A 59 -17.11 4.95 -24.11
N GLU A 60 -17.60 5.42 -25.25
CA GLU A 60 -18.45 6.62 -25.38
C GLU A 60 -19.86 6.41 -24.78
N PRO A 61 -20.52 7.50 -24.31
CA PRO A 61 -21.86 7.43 -23.72
C PRO A 61 -22.89 6.89 -24.72
N GLY A 62 -23.54 5.78 -24.35
CA GLY A 62 -24.60 5.16 -25.16
C GLY A 62 -25.64 4.34 -24.39
N SER A 63 -25.57 4.23 -23.06
CA SER A 63 -26.58 3.50 -22.26
C SER A 63 -26.86 4.17 -20.91
N GLU A 64 -28.13 4.14 -20.47
CA GLU A 64 -28.63 4.80 -19.25
C GLU A 64 -28.00 4.25 -17.96
N ASN A 65 -27.44 3.04 -17.99
CA ASN A 65 -26.82 2.36 -16.85
C ASN A 65 -25.28 2.45 -16.83
N ARG A 66 -24.72 3.36 -17.63
CA ARG A 66 -23.28 3.51 -17.78
C ARG A 66 -22.81 4.85 -17.25
N MET A 67 -21.85 4.79 -16.34
CA MET A 67 -21.09 5.97 -15.94
C MET A 67 -19.95 6.18 -16.93
N THR A 68 -20.06 7.20 -17.78
CA THR A 68 -18.98 7.62 -18.68
C THR A 68 -18.26 8.83 -18.12
N THR A 69 -16.95 8.71 -18.03
CA THR A 69 -16.02 9.64 -17.41
C THR A 69 -15.68 10.86 -18.29
N LYS A 70 -16.00 10.80 -19.59
CA LYS A 70 -15.77 11.89 -20.56
C LYS A 70 -16.60 13.18 -20.31
N ALA A 71 -17.56 13.16 -19.39
CA ALA A 71 -18.48 14.30 -19.18
C ALA A 71 -17.80 15.54 -18.56
N PHE A 72 -16.63 15.38 -17.96
CA PHE A 72 -15.78 16.50 -17.56
C PHE A 72 -14.79 16.81 -18.68
N SER A 73 -14.95 17.97 -19.32
CA SER A 73 -14.12 18.50 -20.42
C SER A 73 -12.68 18.84 -20.01
N PHE A 74 -12.13 18.20 -18.98
CA PHE A 74 -10.74 18.35 -18.62
C PHE A 74 -9.92 17.36 -19.44
N GLU A 75 -8.91 17.91 -20.08
CA GLU A 75 -7.93 17.35 -21.01
C GLU A 75 -7.18 16.09 -20.50
N TYR A 76 -7.51 15.58 -19.30
CA TYR A 76 -6.83 14.46 -18.63
C TYR A 76 -7.81 13.60 -17.79
N PRO A 77 -8.23 12.41 -18.27
CA PRO A 77 -8.98 11.46 -17.45
C PRO A 77 -8.15 10.96 -16.25
N VAL A 78 -8.81 10.45 -15.21
CA VAL A 78 -8.13 9.82 -14.06
C VAL A 78 -7.21 8.70 -14.57
N PRO A 79 -6.00 8.53 -14.01
CA PRO A 79 -4.95 7.67 -14.56
C PRO A 79 -5.36 6.25 -14.93
N ALA A 80 -6.27 5.66 -14.15
CA ALA A 80 -6.55 4.24 -14.22
C ALA A 80 -7.95 3.99 -14.80
N ASP A 81 -8.00 3.17 -15.85
CA ASP A 81 -9.23 2.86 -16.54
C ASP A 81 -10.15 2.05 -15.63
N SER A 82 -11.25 2.67 -15.19
CA SER A 82 -12.25 2.04 -14.34
C SER A 82 -13.17 1.18 -15.19
N ARG A 83 -13.12 -0.15 -15.03
CA ARG A 83 -13.83 -1.11 -15.88
C ARG A 83 -14.41 -2.27 -15.05
N TYR A 84 -15.61 -2.05 -14.49
CA TYR A 84 -16.29 -3.03 -13.65
C TYR A 84 -17.81 -2.79 -13.59
N LEU A 85 -18.54 -3.78 -13.07
CA LEU A 85 -19.93 -3.65 -12.68
C LEU A 85 -19.98 -3.42 -11.16
N LEU A 86 -20.54 -2.29 -10.73
CA LEU A 86 -20.84 -2.05 -9.32
C LEU A 86 -22.26 -2.49 -9.02
N THR A 87 -22.45 -3.27 -7.96
CA THR A 87 -23.77 -3.64 -7.44
C THR A 87 -23.85 -3.30 -5.96
N ARG A 88 -24.97 -2.74 -5.49
CA ARG A 88 -25.24 -2.61 -4.05
C ARG A 88 -26.03 -3.83 -3.57
N THR A 89 -25.36 -4.82 -3.00
CA THR A 89 -25.96 -6.11 -2.63
C THR A 89 -26.75 -6.03 -1.32
N GLY A 90 -26.47 -5.04 -0.47
CA GLY A 90 -27.14 -4.83 0.82
C GLY A 90 -27.08 -3.37 1.27
N GLY A 91 -27.60 -3.09 2.47
CA GLY A 91 -27.62 -1.73 3.02
C GLY A 91 -26.23 -1.10 3.05
N ASN A 92 -25.23 -1.84 3.52
CA ASN A 92 -23.84 -1.41 3.64
C ASN A 92 -22.89 -2.35 2.86
N GLU A 93 -23.36 -2.99 1.80
CA GLU A 93 -22.60 -3.99 1.05
C GLU A 93 -22.61 -3.70 -0.44
N TYR A 94 -21.42 -3.73 -1.04
CA TYR A 94 -21.17 -3.47 -2.44
C TYR A 94 -20.37 -4.63 -3.06
N GLU A 95 -20.64 -4.93 -4.32
CA GLU A 95 -19.86 -5.87 -5.13
C GLU A 95 -19.30 -5.16 -6.35
N LEU A 96 -17.98 -5.25 -6.55
CA LEU A 96 -17.28 -4.84 -7.77
C LEU A 96 -16.94 -6.10 -8.56
N ALA A 97 -17.66 -6.33 -9.65
CA ALA A 97 -17.45 -7.47 -10.52
C ALA A 97 -16.66 -7.07 -11.78
N PHE A 98 -15.55 -7.75 -12.02
CA PHE A 98 -14.70 -7.57 -13.20
C PHE A 98 -14.89 -8.73 -14.19
N ASN A 99 -14.72 -8.44 -15.47
CA ASN A 99 -14.70 -9.45 -16.54
C ASN A 99 -13.28 -9.48 -17.11
N ILE A 100 -12.44 -10.40 -16.61
CA ILE A 100 -11.01 -10.48 -16.88
C ILE A 100 -10.73 -11.59 -17.90
N GLN A 101 -9.93 -11.28 -18.91
CA GLN A 101 -9.37 -12.28 -19.82
C GLN A 101 -7.85 -12.15 -19.83
N PHE A 102 -7.16 -13.24 -19.46
CA PHE A 102 -5.71 -13.31 -19.57
C PHE A 102 -5.28 -13.76 -20.97
N ASN A 103 -4.33 -13.02 -21.55
CA ASN A 103 -3.69 -13.33 -22.82
C ASN A 103 -2.24 -13.76 -22.59
N PRO A 104 -1.94 -15.08 -22.53
CA PRO A 104 -0.59 -15.57 -22.32
C PRO A 104 0.34 -15.17 -23.47
N THR A 105 1.50 -14.63 -23.11
CA THR A 105 2.58 -14.38 -24.06
C THR A 105 3.40 -15.66 -24.28
N ALA A 106 4.23 -15.70 -25.34
CA ALA A 106 5.11 -16.84 -25.59
C ALA A 106 6.14 -17.11 -24.48
N ALA A 107 6.33 -16.16 -23.55
CA ALA A 107 7.28 -16.26 -22.44
C ALA A 107 6.69 -16.89 -21.18
N THR A 108 5.40 -17.26 -21.17
CA THR A 108 4.73 -17.80 -19.97
C THR A 108 4.55 -19.30 -20.02
N SER A 109 4.74 -19.92 -18.86
CA SER A 109 4.44 -21.33 -18.59
C SER A 109 3.01 -21.51 -18.07
N LEU A 110 2.41 -20.45 -17.52
CA LEU A 110 1.07 -20.46 -16.95
C LEU A 110 0.02 -20.08 -18.00
N ASN A 111 -1.13 -20.75 -17.99
CA ASN A 111 -2.26 -20.42 -18.86
C ASN A 111 -3.22 -19.40 -18.20
N GLY A 112 -4.13 -18.83 -19.00
CA GLY A 112 -5.03 -17.79 -18.51
C GLY A 112 -5.98 -18.23 -17.39
N ASP A 113 -6.48 -19.47 -17.43
CA ASP A 113 -7.40 -20.00 -16.42
C ASP A 113 -6.70 -20.22 -15.07
N GLN A 114 -5.43 -20.65 -15.11
CA GLN A 114 -4.61 -20.78 -13.91
C GLN A 114 -4.37 -19.42 -13.25
N MET A 115 -4.06 -18.36 -14.01
CA MET A 115 -3.88 -17.02 -13.45
C MET A 115 -5.21 -16.47 -12.92
N LEU A 116 -6.32 -16.73 -13.62
CA LEU A 116 -7.65 -16.33 -13.16
C LEU A 116 -8.01 -16.99 -11.82
N SER A 117 -7.76 -18.29 -11.68
CA SER A 117 -7.98 -19.04 -10.42
C SER A 117 -7.10 -18.48 -9.28
N ARG A 118 -5.83 -18.16 -9.57
CA ARG A 118 -4.94 -17.53 -8.59
C ARG A 118 -5.47 -16.15 -8.17
N LEU A 119 -5.86 -15.32 -9.14
CA LEU A 119 -6.43 -14.00 -8.88
C LEU A 119 -7.71 -14.09 -8.03
N GLN A 120 -8.59 -15.04 -8.32
CA GLN A 120 -9.80 -15.32 -7.52
C GLN A 120 -9.43 -15.60 -6.06
N THR A 121 -8.46 -16.49 -5.84
CA THR A 121 -7.96 -16.82 -4.49
C THR A 121 -7.44 -15.56 -3.77
N CYS A 122 -6.61 -14.76 -4.44
CA CYS A 122 -6.06 -13.54 -3.85
C CYS A 122 -7.15 -12.50 -3.48
N ILE A 123 -8.16 -12.34 -4.33
CA ILE A 123 -9.32 -11.49 -4.07
C ILE A 123 -10.13 -12.00 -2.88
N GLU A 124 -10.35 -13.31 -2.79
CA GLU A 124 -11.08 -13.92 -1.67
C GLU A 124 -10.38 -13.69 -0.34
N LEU A 125 -9.04 -13.74 -0.32
CA LEU A 125 -8.23 -13.39 0.85
C LEU A 125 -8.37 -11.92 1.23
N ALA A 126 -8.41 -11.00 0.25
CA ALA A 126 -8.48 -9.55 0.50
C ALA A 126 -9.88 -9.07 0.95
N ASN A 127 -10.95 -9.67 0.42
CA ASN A 127 -12.33 -9.23 0.60
C ASN A 127 -12.76 -8.92 2.05
N PRO A 128 -12.40 -9.71 3.08
CA PRO A 128 -12.73 -9.40 4.47
C PRO A 128 -12.20 -8.05 4.98
N PHE A 129 -11.19 -7.50 4.32
CA PHE A 129 -10.48 -6.27 4.70
C PHE A 129 -10.83 -5.09 3.79
N LEU A 130 -11.76 -5.23 2.86
CA LEU A 130 -12.19 -4.12 1.99
C LEU A 130 -13.42 -3.44 2.61
N LYS A 131 -13.17 -2.48 3.49
CA LYS A 131 -14.20 -1.80 4.26
C LYS A 131 -14.20 -0.29 4.01
N GLY A 132 -15.37 0.31 4.19
CA GLY A 132 -15.55 1.74 4.26
C GLY A 132 -15.45 2.27 5.69
N PRO A 133 -15.37 3.60 5.86
CA PRO A 133 -15.19 4.23 7.16
C PRO A 133 -16.41 4.13 8.09
N ALA A 134 -17.58 3.71 7.61
CA ALA A 134 -18.73 3.40 8.45
C ALA A 134 -18.97 1.88 8.59
N GLY A 135 -17.95 1.07 8.27
CA GLY A 135 -18.03 -0.39 8.29
C GLY A 135 -18.75 -0.99 7.08
N GLU A 136 -18.96 -0.19 6.03
CA GLU A 136 -19.44 -0.71 4.75
C GLU A 136 -18.45 -1.73 4.19
N LYS A 137 -18.92 -2.65 3.35
CA LYS A 137 -18.10 -3.73 2.80
C LYS A 137 -18.10 -3.68 1.29
N ILE A 138 -16.92 -3.86 0.71
CA ILE A 138 -16.73 -4.13 -0.71
C ILE A 138 -16.34 -5.59 -0.87
N ARG A 139 -16.99 -6.28 -1.80
CA ARG A 139 -16.57 -7.58 -2.31
C ARG A 139 -16.10 -7.41 -3.75
N LEU A 140 -14.87 -7.81 -4.05
CA LEU A 140 -14.41 -7.96 -5.41
C LEU A 140 -14.78 -9.36 -5.93
N SER A 141 -15.12 -9.46 -7.21
CA SER A 141 -15.32 -10.72 -7.91
C SER A 141 -14.84 -10.63 -9.36
N VAL A 142 -14.39 -11.75 -9.93
CA VAL A 142 -13.93 -11.83 -11.32
C VAL A 142 -14.67 -12.94 -12.06
N ASN A 143 -15.05 -12.68 -13.31
CA ASN A 143 -15.72 -13.63 -14.23
C ASN A 143 -16.91 -14.36 -13.62
N LYS A 144 -17.69 -13.64 -12.80
CA LYS A 144 -18.94 -14.17 -12.26
C LYS A 144 -19.82 -14.56 -13.45
N THR A 145 -20.23 -15.83 -13.49
CA THR A 145 -21.19 -16.30 -14.49
C THR A 145 -22.41 -15.40 -14.42
N SER A 146 -22.73 -14.74 -15.53
CA SER A 146 -23.81 -13.77 -15.59
C SER A 146 -25.10 -14.47 -15.15
N ASN A 147 -25.65 -14.07 -14.00
CA ASN A 147 -27.08 -14.25 -13.79
C ASN A 147 -27.75 -13.50 -14.93
N SER A 148 -28.69 -14.12 -15.65
CA SER A 148 -29.30 -13.59 -16.89
C SER A 148 -29.86 -12.17 -16.78
N ASN A 149 -30.04 -11.65 -15.56
CA ASN A 149 -30.64 -10.36 -15.27
C ASN A 149 -29.63 -9.25 -14.95
N LEU A 150 -28.33 -9.55 -14.83
CA LEU A 150 -27.29 -8.54 -14.58
C LEU A 150 -26.54 -8.17 -15.87
N PRO A 151 -26.19 -6.89 -16.06
CA PRO A 151 -25.32 -6.50 -17.17
C PRO A 151 -23.95 -7.17 -17.07
N THR A 152 -23.40 -7.63 -18.18
CA THR A 152 -22.02 -8.16 -18.23
C THR A 152 -21.02 -7.03 -17.95
N PRO A 153 -20.06 -7.20 -17.02
CA PRO A 153 -19.01 -6.20 -16.82
C PRO A 153 -18.15 -5.99 -18.08
N PRO A 154 -17.57 -4.79 -18.28
CA PRO A 154 -16.67 -4.53 -19.41
C PRO A 154 -15.47 -5.49 -19.40
N LEU A 155 -15.13 -6.04 -20.56
CA LEU A 155 -14.00 -6.98 -20.70
C LEU A 155 -12.65 -6.27 -20.54
N VAL A 156 -11.89 -6.64 -19.53
CA VAL A 156 -10.50 -6.23 -19.31
C VAL A 156 -9.58 -7.35 -19.80
N VAL A 157 -8.76 -7.04 -20.80
CA VAL A 157 -7.74 -7.98 -21.31
C VAL A 157 -6.41 -7.64 -20.65
N ILE A 158 -5.80 -8.64 -19.99
CA ILE A 158 -4.54 -8.50 -19.28
C ILE A 158 -3.53 -9.45 -19.92
N ASN A 159 -2.35 -8.96 -20.29
CA ASN A 159 -1.29 -9.83 -20.79
C ASN A 159 -0.68 -10.61 -19.62
N LEU A 160 -0.45 -11.90 -19.82
CA LEU A 160 0.30 -12.70 -18.87
C LEU A 160 1.74 -12.78 -19.38
N VAL A 161 2.69 -12.25 -18.60
CA VAL A 161 4.12 -12.13 -18.95
C VAL A 161 4.98 -13.05 -18.09
N GLY A 162 6.20 -13.34 -18.54
CA GLY A 162 7.08 -14.35 -17.92
C GLY A 162 7.52 -14.01 -16.50
N LYS A 163 8.10 -14.99 -15.79
CA LYS A 163 8.58 -14.82 -14.40
C LYS A 163 9.58 -13.67 -14.27
N GLY A 164 9.51 -12.96 -13.14
CA GLY A 164 10.40 -11.85 -12.83
C GLY A 164 10.16 -10.58 -13.66
N ALA A 165 9.17 -10.60 -14.58
CA ALA A 165 8.74 -9.38 -15.24
C ALA A 165 8.06 -8.44 -14.24
N ARG A 166 8.14 -7.14 -14.49
CA ARG A 166 7.41 -6.14 -13.71
C ARG A 166 5.91 -6.25 -14.04
N SER A 167 5.09 -6.47 -13.01
CA SER A 167 3.64 -6.39 -13.17
C SER A 167 3.17 -4.93 -13.24
N ASN A 168 2.06 -4.72 -13.95
CA ASN A 168 1.28 -3.49 -14.01
C ASN A 168 -0.16 -3.83 -14.43
N ALA A 169 -1.08 -2.87 -14.40
CA ALA A 169 -2.49 -3.09 -14.74
C ALA A 169 -2.72 -3.74 -16.13
N GLY A 170 -1.81 -3.56 -17.09
CA GLY A 170 -1.92 -4.21 -18.41
C GLY A 170 -1.20 -5.56 -18.52
N ASN A 171 -0.28 -5.88 -17.60
CA ASN A 171 0.62 -7.03 -17.70
C ASN A 171 0.83 -7.66 -16.32
N PHE A 172 0.38 -8.89 -16.12
CA PHE A 172 0.61 -9.62 -14.87
C PHE A 172 1.74 -10.61 -15.08
N ALA A 173 2.78 -10.54 -14.24
CA ALA A 173 3.83 -11.55 -14.24
C ALA A 173 3.28 -12.88 -13.72
N GLU A 174 3.68 -13.98 -14.35
CA GLU A 174 3.17 -15.31 -13.97
C GLU A 174 3.57 -15.75 -12.55
N ASP A 175 4.52 -15.07 -11.92
CA ASP A 175 4.95 -15.26 -10.55
C ASP A 175 4.52 -14.14 -9.60
N ALA A 176 3.67 -13.20 -10.05
CA ALA A 176 3.15 -12.14 -9.20
C ALA A 176 2.38 -12.71 -7.99
N GLY A 177 2.72 -12.20 -6.79
CA GLY A 177 2.05 -12.54 -5.53
C GLY A 177 0.71 -11.83 -5.35
N CYS A 178 -0.09 -12.27 -4.37
CA CYS A 178 -1.43 -11.75 -4.15
C CYS A 178 -1.49 -10.25 -3.87
N SER A 179 -0.52 -9.71 -3.14
CA SER A 179 -0.42 -8.27 -2.89
C SER A 179 -0.36 -7.46 -4.18
N THR A 180 0.44 -7.91 -5.14
CA THR A 180 0.62 -7.24 -6.44
C THR A 180 -0.61 -7.44 -7.30
N LEU A 181 -1.12 -8.66 -7.42
CA LEU A 181 -2.32 -8.95 -8.21
C LEU A 181 -3.53 -8.11 -7.77
N VAL A 182 -3.76 -7.99 -6.46
CA VAL A 182 -4.86 -7.18 -5.91
C VAL A 182 -4.61 -5.69 -6.09
N HIS A 183 -3.36 -5.22 -5.93
CA HIS A 183 -2.97 -3.84 -6.22
C HIS A 183 -3.24 -3.47 -7.69
N GLU A 184 -2.82 -4.29 -8.63
CA GLU A 184 -3.07 -4.05 -10.06
C GLU A 184 -4.57 -4.07 -10.41
N MET A 185 -5.35 -4.95 -9.75
CA MET A 185 -6.80 -4.94 -9.91
C MET A 185 -7.46 -3.65 -9.43
N PHE A 186 -6.91 -3.00 -8.39
CA PHE A 186 -7.43 -1.71 -7.94
C PHE A 186 -7.19 -0.58 -8.95
N HIS A 187 -6.18 -0.70 -9.83
CA HIS A 187 -6.09 0.20 -10.98
C HIS A 187 -7.27 0.02 -11.94
N HIS A 188 -7.70 -1.21 -12.22
CA HIS A 188 -8.93 -1.43 -13.00
C HIS A 188 -10.21 -0.93 -12.32
N ALA A 189 -10.14 -0.65 -11.02
CA ALA A 189 -11.21 -0.03 -10.27
C ALA A 189 -11.12 1.52 -10.21
N GLY A 190 -10.07 2.10 -10.81
CA GLY A 190 -9.83 3.53 -10.85
C GLY A 190 -9.01 4.09 -9.69
N LEU A 191 -8.38 3.23 -8.87
CA LEU A 191 -7.38 3.67 -7.89
C LEU A 191 -6.03 3.86 -8.57
N CYS A 192 -5.17 4.66 -7.97
CA CYS A 192 -3.94 5.10 -8.62
C CYS A 192 -2.76 4.90 -7.69
N ASP A 193 -1.55 4.76 -8.24
CA ASP A 193 -0.35 4.53 -7.42
C ASP A 193 -0.06 5.66 -6.46
N GLU A 194 -0.02 5.33 -5.20
CA GLU A 194 0.29 6.29 -4.16
C GLU A 194 1.72 6.14 -3.70
N TYR A 195 2.63 5.55 -4.49
CA TYR A 195 4.08 5.52 -4.27
C TYR A 195 4.85 6.16 -5.43
N LEU A 196 6.10 6.54 -5.15
CA LEU A 196 7.02 7.09 -6.13
C LEU A 196 7.61 5.95 -6.94
N GLU A 197 7.21 5.76 -8.20
CA GLU A 197 7.87 4.75 -9.04
C GLU A 197 9.26 5.23 -9.43
N LYS A 198 10.28 4.46 -9.05
CA LYS A 198 11.69 4.73 -9.33
C LYS A 198 12.22 3.68 -10.29
N ASP A 199 11.73 3.68 -11.52
CA ASP A 199 12.34 2.81 -12.54
C ASP A 199 13.60 3.49 -13.08
N GLU A 200 14.78 2.91 -12.82
CA GLU A 200 16.08 3.53 -13.12
C GLU A 200 16.30 3.82 -14.61
N ALA A 201 15.55 3.15 -15.49
CA ALA A 201 15.58 3.35 -16.93
C ALA A 201 14.43 4.25 -17.45
N MET A 202 13.38 4.49 -16.65
CA MET A 202 12.27 5.36 -17.06
C MET A 202 12.41 6.77 -16.51
N LYS A 203 11.93 7.68 -17.33
CA LYS A 203 11.69 9.06 -16.98
C LYS A 203 10.83 9.12 -15.69
N PRO A 204 11.21 9.94 -14.68
CA PRO A 204 10.36 10.38 -13.57
C PRO A 204 8.83 10.32 -13.90
N THR A 205 8.07 9.54 -13.11
CA THR A 205 6.81 8.81 -13.44
C THR A 205 5.51 9.50 -12.93
N GLU A 206 4.36 8.80 -12.99
CA GLU A 206 3.09 9.29 -12.42
C GLU A 206 3.23 9.61 -10.95
N GLY A 207 3.80 8.73 -10.12
CA GLY A 207 3.90 8.95 -8.68
C GLY A 207 4.46 10.31 -8.25
N GLU A 208 5.42 10.87 -8.96
CA GLU A 208 6.25 12.00 -8.49
C GLU A 208 5.49 13.22 -8.04
N CYS A 209 4.52 13.70 -8.79
CA CYS A 209 3.77 14.86 -8.35
C CYS A 209 2.73 14.52 -7.26
N ARG A 210 2.48 13.24 -6.92
CA ARG A 210 1.80 12.88 -5.66
C ARG A 210 2.72 13.01 -4.47
N PHE A 211 4.02 12.91 -4.68
CA PHE A 211 5.04 13.24 -3.68
C PHE A 211 5.38 14.72 -3.78
N ALA A 212 5.55 15.37 -2.64
CA ALA A 212 6.02 16.75 -2.65
C ALA A 212 7.44 16.77 -3.24
N ASP A 213 7.57 17.11 -4.52
CA ASP A 213 8.88 17.33 -5.15
C ASP A 213 9.50 18.67 -4.69
N ASP A 214 8.76 19.50 -3.94
CA ASP A 214 9.41 20.59 -3.22
C ASP A 214 10.17 20.01 -2.02
N ILE A 215 11.47 19.84 -2.23
CA ILE A 215 12.49 19.55 -1.22
C ILE A 215 12.39 20.47 0.02
N ARG A 216 11.62 21.57 -0.04
CA ARG A 216 11.40 22.51 1.06
C ARG A 216 10.10 22.31 1.86
N ASN A 217 9.12 21.54 1.38
CA ASN A 217 7.86 21.31 2.10
C ASN A 217 7.66 19.82 2.45
N LEU A 218 7.38 19.59 3.73
CA LEU A 218 7.49 18.32 4.44
C LEU A 218 6.36 17.31 4.17
N ASP A 219 5.29 17.68 3.45
CA ASP A 219 3.99 17.21 3.95
C ASP A 219 3.31 16.03 3.23
N SER A 220 3.73 15.56 2.05
CA SER A 220 3.02 14.43 1.44
C SER A 220 3.91 13.37 0.85
N LEU A 221 4.11 12.35 1.68
CA LEU A 221 4.28 10.98 1.27
C LEU A 221 2.94 10.29 1.56
N SER A 222 2.45 9.48 0.63
CA SER A 222 1.25 8.70 0.93
C SER A 222 1.48 7.80 2.15
N PRO A 223 0.45 7.54 2.97
CA PRO A 223 0.61 6.73 4.15
C PRO A 223 1.18 5.35 3.81
N MET A 224 2.17 4.93 4.62
CA MET A 224 2.89 3.65 4.44
C MET A 224 1.99 2.42 4.53
N ASP A 225 0.81 2.58 5.13
CA ASP A 225 -0.20 1.55 5.34
C ASP A 225 -1.29 1.53 4.23
N SER A 226 -1.12 2.31 3.16
CA SER A 226 -1.96 2.24 1.95
C SER A 226 -1.54 1.09 1.04
N LEU A 227 -2.49 0.25 0.63
CA LEU A 227 -2.26 -0.81 -0.36
C LEU A 227 -1.80 -0.21 -1.71
N MET A 228 -2.21 1.02 -2.01
CA MET A 228 -1.77 1.73 -3.21
C MET A 228 -0.38 2.36 -3.07
N HIS A 229 0.24 2.35 -1.87
CA HIS A 229 1.62 2.79 -1.63
C HIS A 229 2.59 1.60 -1.45
N LYS A 230 2.34 0.71 -0.48
CA LYS A 230 3.25 -0.42 -0.14
C LYS A 230 2.50 -1.75 -0.14
N HIS A 231 1.95 -2.12 -1.29
CA HIS A 231 1.05 -3.27 -1.42
C HIS A 231 1.56 -4.55 -0.72
N GLY A 232 2.84 -4.91 -0.87
CA GLY A 232 3.40 -6.11 -0.23
C GLY A 232 3.36 -6.06 1.30
N ILE A 233 3.77 -4.95 1.90
CA ILE A 233 3.82 -4.79 3.37
C ILE A 233 2.40 -4.74 3.94
N VAL A 234 1.54 -3.96 3.30
CA VAL A 234 0.16 -3.73 3.75
C VAL A 234 -0.67 -5.00 3.63
N PHE A 235 -0.55 -5.71 2.50
CA PHE A 235 -1.26 -6.97 2.33
C PHE A 235 -0.79 -8.03 3.34
N ASP A 236 0.51 -8.14 3.61
CA ASP A 236 1.02 -9.05 4.63
C ASP A 236 0.50 -8.69 6.04
N ALA A 237 0.48 -7.40 6.37
CA ALA A 237 0.06 -6.89 7.68
C ALA A 237 -1.43 -7.10 7.97
N TYR A 238 -2.31 -6.99 6.96
CA TYR A 238 -3.76 -7.08 7.15
C TYR A 238 -4.37 -8.40 6.68
N VAL A 239 -3.88 -9.01 5.61
CA VAL A 239 -4.46 -10.22 5.00
C VAL A 239 -3.69 -11.48 5.40
N GLY A 240 -2.39 -11.34 5.59
CA GLY A 240 -1.45 -12.45 5.79
C GLY A 240 -1.04 -13.07 4.45
N ASP A 241 0.16 -12.72 3.98
CA ASP A 241 0.67 -13.19 2.69
C ASP A 241 0.99 -14.69 2.71
N GLN A 242 0.88 -15.34 1.55
CA GLN A 242 1.18 -16.75 1.38
C GLN A 242 2.44 -16.93 0.56
N LYS A 243 3.39 -17.71 1.08
CA LYS A 243 4.69 -17.93 0.43
C LYS A 243 5.02 -19.40 0.36
N PHE A 244 5.64 -19.81 -0.75
CA PHE A 244 6.31 -21.09 -0.84
C PHE A 244 7.81 -20.88 -1.00
N CYS A 245 8.57 -21.33 -0.01
CA CYS A 245 10.02 -21.24 0.02
C CYS A 245 10.59 -22.58 -0.43
N ARG A 246 10.86 -22.73 -1.72
CA ARG A 246 11.41 -23.96 -2.29
C ARG A 246 12.82 -24.19 -1.76
N PHE A 247 13.09 -25.40 -1.29
CA PHE A 247 14.45 -25.81 -0.95
C PHE A 247 15.30 -25.87 -2.21
N SER A 248 16.42 -25.17 -2.23
CA SER A 248 17.43 -25.38 -3.27
C SER A 248 18.00 -26.80 -3.14
N ASP A 249 18.48 -27.42 -4.22
CA ASP A 249 19.14 -28.73 -4.17
C ASP A 249 20.59 -28.60 -3.64
N THR A 250 20.71 -28.01 -2.45
CA THR A 250 21.98 -27.73 -1.79
C THR A 250 22.07 -28.49 -0.47
N SER A 251 23.30 -28.77 -0.02
CA SER A 251 23.54 -29.29 1.33
C SER A 251 22.90 -28.40 2.40
N ASN A 252 22.92 -27.09 2.21
CA ASN A 252 22.42 -26.10 3.16
C ASN A 252 20.90 -26.22 3.34
N ALA A 253 20.14 -26.46 2.26
CA ALA A 253 18.70 -26.62 2.35
C ALA A 253 18.30 -27.90 3.11
N ARG A 254 19.06 -28.99 2.93
CA ARG A 254 18.87 -30.24 3.69
C ARG A 254 19.17 -30.06 5.18
N GLU A 255 20.25 -29.36 5.50
CA GLU A 255 20.61 -29.02 6.88
C GLU A 255 19.57 -28.11 7.54
N LEU A 256 19.10 -27.09 6.80
CA LEU A 256 18.04 -26.19 7.26
C LEU A 256 16.76 -26.97 7.59
N LYS A 257 16.32 -27.85 6.68
CA LYS A 257 15.15 -28.71 6.91
C LYS A 257 15.33 -29.56 8.16
N GLN A 258 16.47 -30.22 8.32
CA GLN A 258 16.76 -31.03 9.51
C GLN A 258 16.65 -30.19 10.80
N LYS A 259 17.18 -28.96 10.80
CA LYS A 259 17.10 -28.05 11.95
C LYS A 259 15.68 -27.59 12.26
N MET A 260 14.87 -27.34 11.23
CA MET A 260 13.44 -27.00 11.40
C MET A 260 12.66 -28.18 11.96
N ASP A 261 12.90 -29.40 11.46
CA ASP A 261 12.26 -30.62 11.95
C ASP A 261 12.65 -30.91 13.41
N LEU A 262 13.85 -30.51 13.84
CA LEU A 262 14.34 -30.68 15.21
C LEU A 262 13.64 -29.76 16.21
N ASN A 263 13.31 -28.52 15.85
CA ASN A 263 12.83 -27.53 16.82
C ASN A 263 11.79 -26.57 16.20
N PRO A 264 10.50 -26.68 16.59
CA PRO A 264 9.44 -25.82 16.07
C PRO A 264 9.66 -24.31 16.32
N LEU A 265 10.34 -23.94 17.41
CA LEU A 265 10.68 -22.56 17.71
C LEU A 265 11.81 -22.05 16.79
N TYR A 266 12.75 -22.92 16.40
CA TYR A 266 13.73 -22.59 15.36
C TYR A 266 13.03 -22.28 14.04
N GLN A 267 12.09 -23.16 13.63
CA GLN A 267 11.28 -22.99 12.44
C GLN A 267 10.56 -21.65 12.44
N GLU A 268 9.90 -21.27 13.52
CA GLU A 268 9.23 -19.97 13.57
C GLU A 268 10.21 -18.79 13.51
N MET A 269 11.27 -18.82 14.32
CA MET A 269 12.24 -17.71 14.43
C MET A 269 13.03 -17.47 13.13
N ILE A 270 13.36 -18.51 12.36
CA ILE A 270 14.10 -18.36 11.10
C ILE A 270 13.21 -17.89 9.94
N MET A 271 11.91 -18.17 10.03
CA MET A 271 10.91 -17.73 9.05
C MET A 271 10.39 -16.33 9.35
N GLN A 272 10.49 -15.86 10.60
CA GLN A 272 9.90 -14.58 10.99
C GLN A 272 10.61 -13.40 10.31
N THR A 273 9.81 -12.48 9.76
CA THR A 273 10.29 -11.20 9.24
C THR A 273 10.97 -10.41 10.33
N ASN A 274 12.11 -9.83 9.99
CA ASN A 274 13.02 -9.20 10.90
C ASN A 274 13.34 -7.77 10.42
N LEU A 275 13.39 -6.80 11.33
CA LEU A 275 13.59 -5.39 11.00
C LEU A 275 14.98 -5.10 10.43
N LEU A 276 15.99 -5.85 10.85
CA LEU A 276 17.35 -5.70 10.32
C LEU A 276 17.45 -6.13 8.86
N GLU A 277 16.38 -6.69 8.31
CA GLU A 277 16.27 -7.11 6.92
C GLU A 277 15.49 -6.11 6.06
N LEU A 278 15.14 -4.97 6.65
CA LEU A 278 14.77 -3.76 5.93
C LEU A 278 15.99 -3.20 5.23
N ASN A 279 16.40 -3.91 4.18
CA ASN A 279 17.51 -3.56 3.31
C ASN A 279 17.06 -2.64 2.17
N SER A 280 15.94 -1.94 2.34
CA SER A 280 15.53 -0.89 1.44
C SER A 280 16.64 0.16 1.40
N SER A 281 17.19 0.34 0.20
CA SER A 281 18.20 1.35 -0.06
C SER A 281 17.67 2.75 0.31
N ALA A 282 18.52 3.62 0.83
CA ALA A 282 18.14 4.96 1.23
C ALA A 282 17.64 5.79 0.02
N ILE A 283 18.06 5.43 -1.20
CA ILE A 283 17.48 5.95 -2.45
C ILE A 283 15.96 5.71 -2.51
N ASN A 284 15.45 4.60 -1.97
CA ASN A 284 14.01 4.28 -1.97
C ASN A 284 13.21 5.26 -1.12
N TYR A 285 13.86 5.91 -0.15
CA TYR A 285 13.27 6.94 0.73
C TYR A 285 13.54 8.37 0.26
N GLY A 286 14.15 8.55 -0.91
CA GLY A 286 14.26 9.86 -1.56
C GLY A 286 15.64 10.49 -1.55
N TYR A 287 16.70 9.75 -1.21
CA TYR A 287 18.05 10.23 -1.55
C TYR A 287 18.19 10.35 -3.08
N PRO A 288 18.79 11.44 -3.59
CA PRO A 288 19.07 11.55 -5.02
C PRO A 288 20.15 10.55 -5.42
N LYS A 289 20.04 10.02 -6.66
CA LYS A 289 21.08 9.16 -7.24
C LYS A 289 22.44 9.88 -7.21
N GLY A 290 23.48 9.17 -6.77
CA GLY A 290 24.82 9.74 -6.59
C GLY A 290 25.07 10.41 -5.24
N HIS A 291 24.08 10.53 -4.36
CA HIS A 291 24.33 10.92 -2.98
C HIS A 291 25.21 9.86 -2.28
N PRO A 292 26.20 10.22 -1.44
CA PRO A 292 27.10 9.26 -0.78
C PRO A 292 26.40 8.21 0.10
N GLN A 293 25.15 8.46 0.47
CA GLN A 293 24.31 7.55 1.25
C GLN A 293 23.23 6.84 0.41
N ALA A 294 23.06 7.21 -0.86
CA ALA A 294 21.95 6.71 -1.69
C ALA A 294 21.93 5.19 -1.77
N ASP A 295 23.09 4.57 -1.96
CA ASP A 295 23.21 3.10 -2.15
C ASP A 295 23.29 2.32 -0.83
N LYS A 296 23.35 3.00 0.32
CA LYS A 296 23.35 2.33 1.62
C LYS A 296 21.92 1.99 2.01
N SER A 297 21.73 0.93 2.80
CA SER A 297 20.41 0.67 3.39
C SER A 297 20.01 1.82 4.30
N ALA A 298 18.73 2.22 4.30
CA ALA A 298 18.23 3.28 5.16
C ALA A 298 18.50 2.99 6.65
N LEU A 299 18.44 1.72 7.04
CA LEU A 299 18.82 1.23 8.35
C LEU A 299 20.27 1.60 8.74
N GLN A 300 21.22 1.45 7.82
CA GLN A 300 22.63 1.82 8.05
C GLN A 300 22.84 3.34 8.11
N VAL A 301 21.99 4.11 7.44
CA VAL A 301 22.10 5.58 7.40
C VAL A 301 21.49 6.20 8.66
N PHE A 302 20.33 5.72 9.09
CA PHE A 302 19.52 6.40 10.11
C PHE A 302 19.48 5.71 11.47
N CYS A 303 20.05 4.51 11.61
CA CYS A 303 19.99 3.77 12.85
C CYS A 303 21.35 3.34 13.38
N GLN A 304 21.48 3.33 14.69
CA GLN A 304 22.57 2.71 15.41
C GLN A 304 22.18 1.28 15.79
N LYS A 305 23.08 0.34 15.51
CA LYS A 305 22.91 -1.09 15.81
C LYS A 305 23.87 -1.48 16.93
N GLU A 306 23.33 -1.96 18.05
CA GLU A 306 24.10 -2.43 19.20
C GLU A 306 23.81 -3.92 19.43
N PHE A 307 24.86 -4.75 19.45
CA PHE A 307 24.71 -6.17 19.79
C PHE A 307 24.81 -6.33 21.32
N LEU A 308 23.72 -6.76 21.96
CA LEU A 308 23.63 -6.78 23.41
C LEU A 308 24.26 -8.04 24.00
N ASN A 309 23.76 -9.20 23.58
CA ASN A 309 24.25 -10.49 24.05
C ASN A 309 23.87 -11.61 23.08
N SER A 310 24.59 -12.73 23.15
CA SER A 310 24.20 -14.00 22.56
C SER A 310 24.54 -15.15 23.48
N GLY A 311 23.86 -16.26 23.28
CA GLY A 311 24.16 -17.50 23.98
C GLY A 311 23.11 -18.56 23.73
N GLU A 312 23.39 -19.72 24.30
CA GLU A 312 22.46 -20.83 24.36
C GLU A 312 21.29 -20.50 25.28
N LYS A 313 20.08 -20.74 24.81
CA LYS A 313 18.82 -20.56 25.53
C LYS A 313 17.94 -21.78 25.38
N ASN A 314 17.31 -22.16 26.49
CA ASN A 314 16.23 -23.14 26.43
C ASN A 314 15.01 -22.49 25.75
N ASN A 315 14.20 -23.29 25.05
CA ASN A 315 12.99 -22.79 24.37
C ASN A 315 12.04 -22.05 25.35
N SER A 316 11.97 -22.48 26.60
CA SER A 316 11.13 -21.83 27.64
C SER A 316 11.62 -20.45 28.09
N GLU A 317 12.87 -20.10 27.82
CA GLU A 317 13.43 -18.76 28.11
C GLU A 317 13.13 -17.77 26.98
N ILE A 318 12.76 -18.25 25.80
CA ILE A 318 12.49 -17.43 24.62
C ILE A 318 11.01 -17.07 24.63
N LYS A 319 10.73 -15.78 24.79
CA LYS A 319 9.37 -15.24 24.84
C LYS A 319 9.03 -14.52 23.53
N ARG A 320 7.76 -14.58 23.13
CA ARG A 320 7.20 -13.76 22.06
C ARG A 320 6.68 -12.43 22.64
N PRO A 321 6.61 -11.35 21.83
CA PRO A 321 7.17 -11.22 20.47
C PRO A 321 8.71 -11.30 20.46
N PHE A 322 9.33 -11.66 19.33
CA PHE A 322 10.80 -11.62 19.19
C PHE A 322 11.34 -10.20 19.00
N LEU A 323 10.44 -9.21 18.98
CA LEU A 323 10.73 -7.80 18.81
C LEU A 323 10.03 -7.01 19.93
N GLU A 324 10.83 -6.28 20.71
CA GLU A 324 10.39 -5.47 21.84
C GLU A 324 10.53 -3.99 21.50
N VAL A 325 9.47 -3.22 21.68
CA VAL A 325 9.48 -1.76 21.47
C VAL A 325 9.92 -1.07 22.75
N LEU A 326 11.07 -0.39 22.70
CA LEU A 326 11.58 0.43 23.80
C LEU A 326 11.07 1.87 23.68
N LYS A 327 11.03 2.40 22.45
CA LYS A 327 10.49 3.73 22.12
C LYS A 327 9.83 3.75 20.75
N ASN A 328 8.73 4.48 20.63
CA ASN A 328 8.02 4.75 19.39
C ASN A 328 7.44 6.17 19.43
N GLU A 329 8.27 7.15 19.06
CA GLU A 329 8.01 8.59 19.11
C GLU A 329 8.07 9.18 17.69
N ASP A 330 7.58 10.40 17.48
CA ASP A 330 7.51 11.05 16.15
C ASP A 330 8.82 10.98 15.36
N GLU A 331 9.95 11.30 16.00
CA GLU A 331 11.27 11.33 15.34
C GLU A 331 12.23 10.22 15.80
N ARG A 332 11.74 9.23 16.56
CA ARG A 332 12.59 8.19 17.15
C ARG A 332 11.89 6.86 17.30
N VAL A 333 12.57 5.79 16.90
CA VAL A 333 12.16 4.40 17.13
C VAL A 333 13.33 3.65 17.76
N GLU A 334 13.08 3.01 18.90
CA GLU A 334 14.05 2.17 19.59
C GLU A 334 13.44 0.80 19.86
N VAL A 335 14.09 -0.26 19.39
CA VAL A 335 13.60 -1.63 19.51
C VAL A 335 14.73 -2.59 19.87
N THR A 336 14.38 -3.70 20.51
CA THR A 336 15.27 -4.84 20.68
C THR A 336 14.71 -6.03 19.93
N GLU A 337 15.55 -6.67 19.12
CA GLU A 337 15.16 -7.81 18.30
C GLU A 337 16.00 -9.04 18.64
N MET A 338 15.33 -10.17 18.80
CA MET A 338 15.94 -11.48 19.02
C MET A 338 16.10 -12.21 17.69
N LYS A 339 17.30 -12.72 17.42
CA LYS A 339 17.62 -13.58 16.28
C LYS A 339 18.04 -14.96 16.74
N VAL A 340 17.61 -15.98 15.99
CA VAL A 340 18.15 -17.33 16.11
C VAL A 340 19.29 -17.49 15.11
N TRP A 341 20.37 -18.13 15.55
CA TRP A 341 21.54 -18.42 14.71
C TRP A 341 21.62 -19.90 14.37
N ASN A 342 21.25 -20.76 15.32
CA ASN A 342 21.30 -22.20 15.15
C ASN A 342 20.36 -22.94 16.11
N ALA A 343 19.89 -24.12 15.69
CA ALA A 343 19.29 -25.11 16.57
C ALA A 343 20.38 -26.04 17.09
N ILE A 344 20.51 -26.17 18.41
CA ILE A 344 21.50 -27.04 19.06
C ILE A 344 20.87 -28.39 19.39
N SER A 345 19.61 -28.37 19.85
CA SER A 345 18.80 -29.55 20.14
C SER A 345 17.31 -29.21 20.05
N GLU A 346 16.44 -30.19 20.29
CA GLU A 346 14.98 -30.01 20.31
C GLU A 346 14.51 -28.94 21.32
N SER A 347 15.27 -28.73 22.40
CA SER A 347 14.91 -27.81 23.49
C SER A 347 15.80 -26.59 23.60
N LYS A 348 16.83 -26.45 22.74
CA LYS A 348 17.84 -25.40 22.88
C LYS A 348 18.23 -24.75 21.56
N LEU A 349 18.35 -23.42 21.62
CA LEU A 349 18.69 -22.54 20.51
C LEU A 349 19.89 -21.65 20.86
N TRP A 350 20.70 -21.32 19.87
CA TRP A 350 21.63 -20.21 19.99
C TRP A 350 20.94 -18.93 19.52
N VAL A 351 20.68 -18.01 20.44
CA VAL A 351 20.01 -16.74 20.15
C VAL A 351 20.91 -15.55 20.43
N GLY A 352 20.67 -14.44 19.74
CA GLY A 352 21.30 -13.15 20.02
C GLY A 352 20.28 -12.02 20.03
N LYS A 353 20.55 -10.97 20.79
CA LYS A 353 19.74 -9.75 20.82
C LYS A 353 20.48 -8.58 20.18
N THR A 354 19.78 -7.85 19.33
CA THR A 354 20.26 -6.60 18.75
C THR A 354 19.32 -5.47 19.15
N ARG A 355 19.87 -4.39 19.70
CA ARG A 355 19.15 -3.13 19.84
C ARG A 355 19.35 -2.28 18.58
N LEU A 356 18.26 -1.72 18.09
CA LEU A 356 18.23 -0.78 17.00
C LEU A 356 17.67 0.54 17.51
N ASN A 357 18.43 1.62 17.36
CA ASN A 357 18.01 2.97 17.74
C ASN A 357 18.08 3.88 16.50
N CYS A 358 16.92 4.22 15.95
CA CYS A 358 16.76 5.11 14.81
C CYS A 358 16.27 6.47 15.31
N ASP A 359 17.01 7.54 15.02
CA ASP A 359 16.75 8.88 15.57
C ASP A 359 16.99 9.94 14.50
N CYS A 360 15.93 10.67 14.13
CA CYS A 360 15.97 11.73 13.14
C CYS A 360 16.10 13.13 13.74
N SER A 361 16.14 13.26 15.07
CA SER A 361 16.03 14.55 15.77
C SER A 361 17.18 15.51 15.47
N SER A 362 18.38 14.98 15.24
CA SER A 362 19.57 15.77 14.91
C SER A 362 19.73 16.10 13.43
N LEU A 363 18.94 15.47 12.55
CA LEU A 363 19.02 15.70 11.12
C LEU A 363 18.29 17.00 10.74
N ILE A 364 18.63 17.57 9.59
CA ILE A 364 17.98 18.77 9.07
C ILE A 364 17.69 18.61 7.57
N GLY A 365 16.81 19.46 7.02
CA GLY A 365 16.53 19.53 5.59
C GLY A 365 16.09 18.20 4.98
N SER A 366 16.66 17.83 3.83
CA SER A 366 16.32 16.60 3.11
C SER A 366 16.63 15.33 3.88
N ASP A 367 17.73 15.30 4.65
CA ASP A 367 18.11 14.10 5.42
C ASP A 367 17.08 13.79 6.51
N LYS A 368 16.60 14.82 7.22
CA LYS A 368 15.53 14.66 8.22
C LYS A 368 14.27 14.08 7.58
N ARG A 369 13.88 14.60 6.42
CA ARG A 369 12.69 14.12 5.69
C ARG A 369 12.81 12.65 5.29
N ILE A 370 13.92 12.27 4.65
CA ILE A 370 14.17 10.88 4.22
C ILE A 370 14.18 9.95 5.44
N CYS A 371 14.76 10.41 6.56
CA CYS A 371 14.76 9.68 7.82
C CYS A 371 13.34 9.52 8.39
N LEU A 372 12.52 10.57 8.44
CA LEU A 372 11.15 10.50 8.93
C LEU A 372 10.29 9.55 8.08
N GLN A 373 10.46 9.55 6.75
CA GLN A 373 9.79 8.59 5.88
C GLN A 373 10.18 7.15 6.20
N PHE A 374 11.48 6.91 6.39
CA PHE A 374 11.96 5.61 6.82
C PHE A 374 11.39 5.24 8.20
N LEU A 375 11.31 6.19 9.14
CA LEU A 375 10.69 5.96 10.45
C LEU A 375 9.21 5.63 10.34
N GLU A 376 8.42 6.25 9.46
CA GLU A 376 7.01 5.89 9.28
C GLU A 376 6.85 4.43 8.84
N GLU A 377 7.65 3.96 7.85
CA GLU A 377 7.64 2.54 7.46
C GLU A 377 8.08 1.65 8.62
N MET A 378 9.13 2.06 9.35
CA MET A 378 9.61 1.34 10.53
C MET A 378 8.52 1.24 11.59
N LYS A 379 7.83 2.32 11.92
CA LYS A 379 6.76 2.35 12.93
C LYS A 379 5.63 1.42 12.56
N PHE A 380 5.17 1.46 11.31
CA PHE A 380 4.14 0.57 10.80
C PHE A 380 4.54 -0.91 10.92
N ARG A 381 5.79 -1.24 10.58
CA ARG A 381 6.30 -2.61 10.72
C ARG A 381 6.53 -3.00 12.18
N VAL A 382 7.00 -2.08 13.01
CA VAL A 382 7.23 -2.31 14.44
C VAL A 382 5.91 -2.57 15.15
N SER A 383 4.86 -1.79 14.90
CA SER A 383 3.54 -2.05 15.48
C SER A 383 3.04 -3.42 15.10
N PHE A 384 3.28 -3.86 13.86
CA PHE A 384 2.93 -5.20 13.40
C PHE A 384 3.75 -6.31 14.08
N LEU A 385 5.07 -6.22 14.04
CA LEU A 385 5.98 -7.29 14.47
C LEU A 385 6.15 -7.39 15.99
N SER A 386 5.76 -6.36 16.73
CA SER A 386 5.76 -6.36 18.21
C SER A 386 4.47 -6.91 18.82
N ASP A 387 3.46 -7.21 18.02
CA ASP A 387 2.24 -7.84 18.53
C ASP A 387 2.50 -9.34 18.82
N PRO A 388 2.13 -9.85 20.01
CA PRO A 388 2.37 -11.24 20.40
C PRO A 388 1.57 -12.27 19.58
N GLU A 389 0.49 -11.86 18.93
CA GLU A 389 -0.38 -12.70 18.10
C GLU A 389 -0.05 -12.62 16.61
N ALA A 390 0.56 -11.53 16.15
CA ALA A 390 0.96 -11.34 14.76
C ALA A 390 2.15 -12.23 14.35
N ARG A 391 2.12 -12.73 13.11
CA ARG A 391 3.22 -13.48 12.50
C ARG A 391 3.43 -12.96 11.08
N SER A 392 4.62 -12.47 10.78
CA SER A 392 5.04 -12.17 9.41
C SER A 392 6.10 -13.16 9.00
N TYR A 393 5.93 -13.83 7.87
CA TYR A 393 6.89 -14.81 7.39
C TYR A 393 7.60 -14.39 6.10
N ARG A 394 8.83 -14.86 5.97
CA ARG A 394 9.73 -14.68 4.83
C ARG A 394 10.51 -15.96 4.57
N CYS A 395 10.98 -16.10 3.33
CA CYS A 395 11.80 -17.24 2.99
C CYS A 395 13.20 -17.15 3.63
N PRO A 396 13.67 -18.24 4.25
CA PRO A 396 14.95 -18.27 4.93
C PRO A 396 16.08 -18.37 3.89
N ALA A 397 17.29 -17.95 4.28
CA ALA A 397 18.46 -18.05 3.41
C ALA A 397 18.67 -19.49 2.90
N GLY A 398 19.00 -19.64 1.61
CA GLY A 398 19.17 -20.95 0.96
C GLY A 398 17.89 -21.54 0.35
N THR A 399 16.77 -20.83 0.43
CA THR A 399 15.52 -21.14 -0.28
C THR A 399 15.26 -20.10 -1.37
N SER A 400 14.40 -20.46 -2.34
CA SER A 400 13.85 -19.51 -3.32
C SER A 400 12.36 -19.32 -3.07
N GLU A 401 11.92 -18.07 -3.00
CA GLU A 401 10.50 -17.73 -2.88
C GLU A 401 9.79 -17.98 -4.22
N GLU A 402 8.66 -18.65 -4.15
CA GLU A 402 7.75 -18.94 -5.26
C GLU A 402 6.33 -18.55 -4.86
N SER A 403 5.53 -18.15 -5.85
CA SER A 403 4.10 -17.93 -5.67
C SER A 403 3.38 -19.23 -5.33
N VAL A 404 2.40 -19.15 -4.44
CA VAL A 404 1.60 -20.31 -4.01
C VAL A 404 0.42 -20.49 -4.96
N ASP A 405 0.40 -21.59 -5.70
CA ASP A 405 -0.66 -21.89 -6.67
C ASP A 405 -1.89 -22.59 -6.06
N SER A 406 -1.80 -23.11 -4.84
CA SER A 406 -2.90 -23.90 -4.28
C SER A 406 -2.86 -24.05 -2.75
N GLY A 407 -4.07 -23.99 -2.18
CA GLY A 407 -4.36 -24.29 -0.79
C GLY A 407 -4.29 -23.06 0.10
N VAL A 408 -5.43 -22.71 0.72
CA VAL A 408 -5.47 -21.67 1.75
C VAL A 408 -4.95 -22.28 3.03
N LEU A 409 -3.68 -22.01 3.36
CA LEU A 409 -3.17 -22.25 4.70
C LEU A 409 -3.98 -21.45 5.73
N SER A 410 -4.06 -21.92 6.96
CA SER A 410 -4.62 -21.14 8.08
C SER A 410 -3.69 -19.97 8.42
N LEU A 411 -4.23 -18.90 9.02
CA LEU A 411 -3.40 -17.76 9.46
C LEU A 411 -2.34 -18.21 10.47
N GLY A 412 -1.07 -17.87 10.22
CA GLY A 412 0.05 -18.26 11.07
C GLY A 412 0.55 -19.68 10.84
N GLU A 413 0.00 -20.41 9.85
CA GLU A 413 0.40 -21.78 9.59
C GLU A 413 1.72 -21.85 8.82
N ILE A 414 2.58 -22.80 9.21
CA ILE A 414 3.79 -23.19 8.49
C ILE A 414 3.72 -24.68 8.20
N GLN A 415 3.83 -25.07 6.94
CA GLN A 415 3.93 -26.46 6.49
C GLN A 415 5.29 -26.71 5.86
N VAL A 416 6.07 -27.63 6.43
CA VAL A 416 7.35 -28.06 5.88
C VAL A 416 7.16 -29.37 5.10
N SER A 417 7.64 -29.43 3.87
CA SER A 417 7.60 -30.64 3.03
C SER A 417 9.01 -31.03 2.57
N GLN A 418 9.10 -32.03 1.68
CA GLN A 418 10.38 -32.34 1.03
C GLN A 418 10.79 -31.28 0.01
N GLU A 419 9.82 -30.58 -0.59
CA GLU A 419 10.06 -29.63 -1.68
C GLU A 419 10.35 -28.21 -1.17
N GLY A 420 9.85 -27.86 0.02
CA GLY A 420 10.00 -26.51 0.55
C GLY A 420 9.15 -26.26 1.79
N ILE A 421 8.92 -24.99 2.07
CA ILE A 421 8.16 -24.51 3.22
C ILE A 421 7.03 -23.64 2.71
N LYS A 422 5.78 -24.01 2.99
CA LYS A 422 4.63 -23.13 2.77
C LYS A 422 4.34 -22.36 4.06
N THR A 423 4.10 -21.06 3.95
CA THR A 423 3.74 -20.23 5.10
C THR A 423 2.55 -19.34 4.78
N ARG A 424 1.78 -19.00 5.81
CA ARG A 424 0.84 -17.89 5.76
C ARG A 424 1.01 -17.01 6.99
N SER A 425 1.32 -15.74 6.77
CA SER A 425 1.41 -14.75 7.84
C SER A 425 0.07 -14.65 8.60
N LYS A 426 0.14 -14.34 9.90
CA LYS A 426 -1.01 -14.01 10.73
C LYS A 426 -1.03 -12.49 10.93
N PRO A 427 -1.99 -11.76 10.35
CA PRO A 427 -2.14 -10.32 10.57
C PRO A 427 -2.50 -10.04 12.04
N ILE A 428 -2.41 -8.76 12.46
CA ILE A 428 -3.04 -8.34 13.72
C ILE A 428 -4.54 -8.33 13.48
N GLU A 429 -5.31 -8.94 14.38
CA GLU A 429 -6.76 -8.76 14.38
C GLU A 429 -7.09 -7.43 15.07
N VAL A 430 -7.00 -6.30 14.35
CA VAL A 430 -7.60 -5.06 14.84
C VAL A 430 -9.02 -4.95 14.29
N GLU A 431 -9.98 -4.86 15.19
CA GLU A 431 -11.37 -4.59 14.82
C GLU A 431 -11.43 -3.22 14.11
N GLY A 432 -11.89 -3.21 12.86
CA GLY A 432 -11.93 -1.99 12.04
C GLY A 432 -10.90 -1.97 10.91
N ASP A 433 -9.88 -2.83 10.95
CA ASP A 433 -8.82 -2.84 9.95
C ASP A 433 -9.36 -3.00 8.52
N THR A 434 -8.77 -2.23 7.63
CA THR A 434 -9.10 -2.22 6.21
C THR A 434 -7.87 -2.02 5.33
N LEU A 435 -7.92 -2.49 4.09
CA LEU A 435 -6.93 -2.16 3.06
C LEU A 435 -7.19 -0.81 2.39
N LEU A 436 -8.36 -0.20 2.62
CA LEU A 436 -8.82 0.98 1.89
C LEU A 436 -8.85 2.21 2.78
N TYR A 437 -8.31 3.31 2.26
CA TYR A 437 -8.58 4.63 2.79
C TYR A 437 -10.02 5.07 2.47
N PRO A 438 -10.62 5.97 3.29
CA PRO A 438 -11.97 6.47 3.02
C PRO A 438 -12.18 6.98 1.59
N ALA A 439 -11.24 7.77 1.07
CA ALA A 439 -11.36 8.30 -0.29
C ALA A 439 -11.28 7.20 -1.37
N GLN A 440 -10.43 6.19 -1.16
CA GLN A 440 -10.34 5.02 -2.04
C GLN A 440 -11.66 4.25 -2.03
N PHE A 441 -12.26 4.02 -0.86
CA PHE A 441 -13.58 3.40 -0.75
C PHE A 441 -14.65 4.20 -1.50
N TYR A 442 -14.73 5.51 -1.28
CA TYR A 442 -15.69 6.37 -1.98
C TYR A 442 -15.47 6.38 -3.49
N ARG A 443 -14.22 6.35 -3.94
CA ARG A 443 -13.85 6.23 -5.35
C ARG A 443 -14.37 4.93 -5.96
N LEU A 444 -14.27 3.80 -5.25
CA LEU A 444 -14.75 2.50 -5.74
C LEU A 444 -16.28 2.43 -5.87
N ILE A 445 -17.04 3.09 -5.01
CA ILE A 445 -18.52 3.05 -5.07
C ILE A 445 -19.12 4.18 -5.92
N SER A 446 -18.38 5.28 -6.09
CA SER A 446 -18.85 6.46 -6.83
C SER A 446 -18.24 6.58 -8.22
N GLY A 447 -17.15 5.86 -8.51
CA GLY A 447 -16.37 6.07 -9.73
C GLY A 447 -15.86 7.51 -9.81
N GLU A 448 -15.99 8.13 -10.99
CA GLU A 448 -15.66 9.54 -11.23
C GLU A 448 -16.76 10.52 -10.88
N CYS A 449 -17.88 10.06 -10.34
CA CYS A 449 -18.97 10.96 -9.99
C CYS A 449 -18.58 11.82 -8.77
N GLU A 450 -18.34 13.09 -9.05
CA GLU A 450 -18.05 14.12 -8.04
C GLU A 450 -19.31 14.91 -7.65
N GLN A 451 -20.48 14.39 -8.03
CA GLN A 451 -21.79 14.98 -7.81
C GLN A 451 -22.83 13.87 -7.56
N ASN A 452 -23.85 14.16 -6.75
CA ASN A 452 -25.03 13.31 -6.56
C ASN A 452 -24.76 11.85 -6.13
N THR A 453 -23.67 11.60 -5.41
CA THR A 453 -23.21 10.25 -5.02
C THR A 453 -23.93 9.63 -3.82
N GLY A 454 -24.80 10.40 -3.14
CA GLY A 454 -25.33 10.02 -1.83
C GLY A 454 -24.32 10.17 -0.67
N LEU A 455 -23.12 10.67 -0.95
CA LEU A 455 -22.14 11.04 0.05
C LEU A 455 -22.52 12.36 0.73
N ASN A 456 -22.22 12.50 2.02
CA ASN A 456 -22.33 13.78 2.70
C ASN A 456 -21.24 14.78 2.22
N SER A 457 -21.35 16.05 2.60
CA SER A 457 -20.44 17.10 2.14
C SER A 457 -18.97 16.82 2.42
N SER A 458 -18.64 16.25 3.59
CA SER A 458 -17.25 15.92 3.95
C SER A 458 -16.71 14.76 3.10
N GLN A 459 -17.51 13.71 2.94
CA GLN A 459 -17.16 12.54 2.12
C GLN A 459 -17.00 12.91 0.64
N LEU A 460 -17.88 13.77 0.14
CA LEU A 460 -17.83 14.26 -1.23
C LEU A 460 -16.59 15.12 -1.48
N SER A 461 -16.26 16.03 -0.54
CA SER A 461 -15.04 16.83 -0.61
C SER A 461 -13.80 15.93 -0.64
N LEU A 462 -13.80 14.85 0.13
CA LEU A 462 -12.69 13.93 0.17
C LEU A 462 -12.51 13.18 -1.17
N LEU A 463 -13.60 12.68 -1.75
CA LEU A 463 -13.59 12.06 -3.09
C LEU A 463 -13.10 13.05 -4.17
N GLN A 464 -13.56 14.29 -4.13
CA GLN A 464 -13.15 15.35 -5.06
C GLN A 464 -11.65 15.65 -4.93
N ASN A 465 -11.14 15.73 -3.70
CA ASN A 465 -9.72 15.95 -3.45
C ASN A 465 -8.88 14.79 -3.99
N TYR A 466 -9.27 13.54 -3.70
CA TYR A 466 -8.60 12.35 -4.22
C TYR A 466 -8.51 12.36 -5.76
N ASN A 467 -9.65 12.55 -6.42
CA ASN A 467 -9.73 12.58 -7.88
C ASN A 467 -8.92 13.74 -8.47
N ALA A 468 -8.95 14.91 -7.84
CA ALA A 468 -8.16 16.07 -8.27
C ALA A 468 -6.66 15.79 -8.16
N CYS A 469 -6.19 15.22 -7.05
CA CYS A 469 -4.80 14.81 -6.90
C CYS A 469 -4.42 13.74 -7.95
N ALA A 470 -5.28 12.75 -8.18
CA ALA A 470 -5.06 11.71 -9.16
C ALA A 470 -4.95 12.25 -10.60
N ARG A 471 -5.86 13.16 -11.00
CA ARG A 471 -5.85 13.84 -12.33
C ARG A 471 -4.62 14.72 -12.51
N PHE A 472 -4.30 15.54 -11.50
CA PHE A 472 -3.14 16.42 -11.53
C PHE A 472 -1.86 15.64 -11.82
N THR A 473 -1.69 14.54 -11.10
CA THR A 473 -0.56 13.64 -11.24
C THR A 473 -0.40 13.09 -12.66
N ARG A 474 -1.48 12.50 -13.21
CA ARG A 474 -1.51 11.95 -14.57
C ARG A 474 -1.15 13.00 -15.61
N ARG A 475 -1.73 14.20 -15.47
CA ARG A 475 -1.52 15.32 -16.37
C ARG A 475 -0.04 15.68 -16.45
N VAL A 476 0.62 15.83 -15.30
CA VAL A 476 2.01 16.24 -15.27
C VAL A 476 2.93 15.15 -15.85
N SER A 477 2.67 13.89 -15.55
CA SER A 477 3.54 12.79 -15.98
C SER A 477 3.37 12.41 -17.46
N ARG A 478 2.21 12.68 -18.07
CA ARG A 478 1.99 12.48 -19.52
C ARG A 478 2.72 13.49 -20.41
N LYS A 479 2.83 14.78 -20.01
CA LYS A 479 3.49 15.83 -20.81
C LYS A 479 4.93 15.47 -21.21
N ARG A 480 5.56 14.56 -20.48
CA ARG A 480 6.92 14.10 -20.72
C ARG A 480 7.06 12.99 -21.76
N HIS A 481 6.03 12.16 -21.91
CA HIS A 481 6.04 11.05 -22.87
C HIS A 481 5.94 11.56 -24.31
N THR A 482 5.34 12.74 -24.52
CA THR A 482 5.19 13.36 -25.84
C THR A 482 6.43 14.13 -26.32
N GLY A 483 7.54 14.11 -25.56
CA GLY A 483 8.79 14.79 -25.96
C GLY A 483 8.76 16.32 -25.87
N ALA A 484 7.80 16.90 -25.15
CA ALA A 484 7.79 18.34 -24.89
C ALA A 484 9.02 18.75 -24.04
N PRO A 485 9.60 19.95 -24.25
CA PRO A 485 10.81 20.39 -23.57
C PRO A 485 10.71 20.33 -22.04
N SER A 486 11.79 19.91 -21.38
CA SER A 486 11.84 19.61 -19.95
C SER A 486 11.89 20.83 -19.01
N GLU A 487 12.05 22.05 -19.52
CA GLU A 487 12.20 23.25 -18.69
C GLU A 487 10.92 23.63 -17.94
N ASP A 488 9.74 23.25 -18.45
CA ASP A 488 8.44 23.51 -17.78
C ASP A 488 8.09 22.49 -16.67
N TYR A 489 8.92 21.46 -16.44
CA TYR A 489 8.54 20.33 -15.58
C TYR A 489 8.70 20.62 -14.07
N VAL A 490 9.80 21.25 -13.65
CA VAL A 490 10.06 21.54 -12.23
C VAL A 490 9.03 22.54 -11.67
N ASP A 491 8.53 23.44 -12.52
CA ASP A 491 7.42 24.35 -12.19
C ASP A 491 6.03 23.71 -12.26
N SER A 492 5.92 22.43 -12.65
CA SER A 492 4.61 21.79 -12.81
C SER A 492 4.13 21.06 -11.55
N CYS A 493 5.00 20.38 -10.79
CA CYS A 493 4.59 19.83 -9.48
C CYS A 493 4.35 20.95 -8.44
N SER A 494 4.90 22.16 -8.62
CA SER A 494 4.59 23.31 -7.75
C SER A 494 3.16 23.83 -7.94
N GLN A 495 2.49 23.48 -9.04
CA GLN A 495 1.06 23.77 -9.28
C GLN A 495 0.12 22.76 -8.61
N ARG A 496 0.67 21.87 -7.78
CA ARG A 496 -0.11 20.86 -7.07
C ARG A 496 -1.10 21.54 -6.12
N PRO A 497 -2.36 21.08 -6.06
CA PRO A 497 -3.29 21.57 -5.06
C PRO A 497 -2.74 21.37 -3.64
N GLU A 498 -2.88 22.39 -2.80
CA GLU A 498 -2.31 22.41 -1.44
C GLU A 498 -2.78 21.21 -0.60
N TYR A 499 -4.04 20.78 -0.73
CA TYR A 499 -4.55 19.62 -0.01
C TYR A 499 -3.91 18.29 -0.44
N CYS A 500 -3.30 18.19 -1.62
CA CYS A 500 -2.54 16.98 -2.00
C CYS A 500 -1.21 16.85 -1.23
N PHE A 501 -0.81 17.92 -0.52
CA PHE A 501 0.30 17.90 0.42
C PHE A 501 -0.09 17.32 1.79
N ASP A 502 -1.34 16.94 2.07
CA ASP A 502 -1.68 16.26 3.31
C ASP A 502 -2.58 15.06 3.01
N PRO A 503 -2.08 13.81 3.12
CA PRO A 503 -2.89 12.60 2.97
C PRO A 503 -4.23 12.62 3.68
N LYS A 504 -4.34 13.24 4.87
CA LYS A 504 -5.61 13.31 5.60
C LYS A 504 -6.67 14.10 4.86
N LEU A 505 -6.27 15.08 4.05
CA LEU A 505 -7.18 15.94 3.29
C LEU A 505 -7.65 15.32 1.97
N TRP A 506 -6.92 14.35 1.40
CA TRP A 506 -7.28 13.72 0.11
C TRP A 506 -7.51 12.21 0.16
N LEU A 507 -6.97 11.49 1.14
CA LEU A 507 -7.28 10.08 1.43
C LEU A 507 -8.23 9.90 2.62
N GLY A 508 -8.15 10.79 3.59
CA GLY A 508 -8.87 10.69 4.86
C GLY A 508 -8.03 9.97 5.92
N GLU A 509 -8.52 9.93 7.14
CA GLU A 509 -7.93 9.12 8.20
C GLU A 509 -8.50 7.71 8.15
N LYS A 510 -7.63 6.72 8.31
CA LYS A 510 -8.05 5.33 8.44
C LYS A 510 -8.59 5.11 9.86
N ASN A 511 -9.65 4.30 9.96
CA ASN A 511 -10.29 3.97 11.23
C ASN A 511 -9.44 3.07 12.11
#